data_AF-A0A445JL59-F1
#
_entry.id   AF-A0A445JL59-F1
#
_cell.length_a   1.000
_cell.length_b   1.000
_cell.length_c   1.000
_cell.angle_alpha   90.00
_cell.angle_beta   90.00
_cell.angle_gamma   90.00
#
_symmetry.space_group_name_H-M   'P 1'
#
loop_
_entity.id
_entity.type
_entity.pdbx_description
1 polymer ?
#
loop_
_entity_poly.entity_id
_entity_poly.type
_entity_poly.pdbx_seq_one_letter_code
_entity_poly.pdbx_strand_id
1 'polypeptide(L)'
;MASVSSLSPPTPFVTASSSLGNSVRVLNVNSNATIATLKAPPSEVEVSQMHFDPKREITVQETEIVCSKGPQTLWSARISGKVTILAGNGNFWAVGCEDGCLQIYTKCGRRAMPTMMMGYATTFVDCDECWTLLLVTRKGSLY
;
A
#
# COMPACT_ATOMS: atom_id res chain seq x y z
N MET A 1 -9.10 -12.60 0.58
CA MET A 1 -10.44 -12.00 0.37
C MET A 1 -10.20 -10.51 0.13
N ALA A 2 -10.38 -10.03 -1.10
CA ALA A 2 -10.27 -8.60 -1.38
C ALA A 2 -11.50 -7.91 -0.76
N SER A 3 -11.29 -7.12 0.28
CA SER A 3 -12.37 -6.41 0.95
C SER A 3 -12.59 -5.08 0.23
N VAL A 4 -13.64 -5.00 -0.58
CA VAL A 4 -14.08 -3.73 -1.16
C VAL A 4 -14.99 -3.06 -0.13
N SER A 5 -14.44 -2.20 0.72
CA SER A 5 -15.20 -1.32 1.61
C SER A 5 -15.65 -0.10 0.81
N SER A 6 -16.83 -0.19 0.18
CA SER A 6 -17.51 0.99 -0.37
C SER A 6 -18.29 1.68 0.74
N LEU A 7 -17.62 2.45 1.60
CA LEU A 7 -18.34 3.41 2.44
C LEU A 7 -18.69 4.62 1.56
N SER A 8 -19.98 4.90 1.39
CA SER A 8 -20.46 6.11 0.71
C SER A 8 -20.87 7.21 1.70
N PRO A 9 -19.98 8.17 2.01
CA PRO A 9 -20.35 9.52 2.43
C PRO A 9 -20.59 10.43 1.20
N PRO A 10 -20.94 11.73 1.35
CA PRO A 10 -21.53 12.58 0.30
C PRO A 10 -20.55 13.08 -0.77
N THR A 11 -19.53 12.30 -1.08
CA THR A 11 -18.38 12.71 -1.87
C THR A 11 -18.20 11.81 -3.09
N PRO A 12 -17.64 12.33 -4.21
CA PRO A 12 -17.66 11.63 -5.48
C PRO A 12 -16.50 10.62 -5.62
N PHE A 13 -15.94 10.07 -4.54
CA PHE A 13 -14.79 9.16 -4.60
C PHE A 13 -15.05 7.84 -3.88
N VAL A 14 -14.55 6.74 -4.46
CA VAL A 14 -14.59 5.40 -3.85
C VAL A 14 -13.21 5.04 -3.31
N THR A 15 -13.13 4.74 -2.02
CA THR A 15 -11.98 4.04 -1.40
C THR A 15 -12.01 2.58 -1.83
N ALA A 16 -10.87 2.04 -2.23
CA ALA A 16 -10.71 0.59 -2.40
C ALA A 16 -9.54 0.11 -1.54
N SER A 17 -9.66 -1.10 -1.01
CA SER A 17 -8.56 -1.82 -0.37
C SER A 17 -8.36 -3.14 -1.12
N SER A 18 -7.11 -3.58 -1.29
CA SER A 18 -6.82 -4.84 -1.95
C SER A 18 -5.74 -5.57 -1.19
N SER A 19 -6.08 -6.76 -0.69
CA SER A 19 -5.16 -7.68 -0.01
C SER A 19 -4.64 -8.80 -0.90
N LEU A 20 -5.23 -9.04 -2.10
CA LEU A 20 -4.87 -10.15 -2.99
C LEU A 20 -4.33 -9.73 -4.36
N GLY A 21 -4.87 -8.67 -4.95
CA GLY A 21 -4.21 -8.00 -6.06
C GLY A 21 -3.29 -6.98 -5.44
N ASN A 22 -2.00 -6.98 -5.72
CA ASN A 22 -1.09 -5.95 -5.22
C ASN A 22 -1.37 -4.59 -5.88
N SER A 23 -2.63 -4.17 -5.97
CA SER A 23 -3.05 -2.93 -6.61
C SER A 23 -4.40 -2.43 -6.09
N VAL A 24 -4.43 -1.18 -5.66
CA VAL A 24 -5.63 -0.43 -5.31
C VAL A 24 -5.93 0.61 -6.38
N ARG A 25 -7.21 0.82 -6.68
CA ARG A 25 -7.68 1.88 -7.58
C ARG A 25 -8.63 2.82 -6.86
N VAL A 26 -8.44 4.11 -7.07
CA VAL A 26 -9.38 5.15 -6.62
C VAL A 26 -10.21 5.58 -7.82
N LEU A 27 -11.53 5.50 -7.67
CA LEU A 27 -12.50 5.79 -8.73
C LEU A 27 -13.31 7.03 -8.39
N ASN A 28 -13.71 7.77 -9.42
CA ASN A 28 -14.73 8.79 -9.30
C ASN A 28 -16.12 8.13 -9.35
N VAL A 29 -16.95 8.32 -8.33
CA VAL A 29 -18.31 7.76 -8.21
C VAL A 29 -19.20 8.21 -9.37
N ASN A 30 -19.13 9.49 -9.73
CA ASN A 30 -20.06 10.08 -10.70
C ASN A 30 -19.76 9.68 -12.14
N SER A 31 -18.48 9.60 -12.51
CA SER A 31 -18.05 9.27 -13.88
C SER A 31 -17.56 7.83 -14.03
N ASN A 32 -17.48 7.06 -12.94
CA ASN A 32 -16.83 5.75 -12.86
C ASN A 32 -15.39 5.75 -13.43
N ALA A 33 -14.75 6.92 -13.54
CA ALA A 33 -13.43 7.07 -14.11
C ALA A 33 -12.35 6.76 -13.07
N THR A 34 -11.30 6.05 -13.47
CA THR A 34 -10.13 5.81 -12.60
C THR A 34 -9.32 7.09 -12.45
N ILE A 35 -9.15 7.53 -11.20
CA ILE A 35 -8.38 8.73 -10.86
C ILE A 35 -6.91 8.38 -10.73
N ALA A 36 -6.63 7.31 -9.98
CA ALA A 36 -5.29 6.83 -9.72
C ALA A 36 -5.33 5.34 -9.37
N THR A 37 -4.22 4.66 -9.63
CA THR A 37 -4.00 3.26 -9.30
C THR A 37 -2.64 3.13 -8.64
N LEU A 38 -2.60 2.67 -7.39
CA LEU A 38 -1.37 2.32 -6.71
C LEU A 38 -1.15 0.82 -6.85
N LYS A 39 0.04 0.42 -7.30
CA LYS A 39 0.44 -0.99 -7.43
C LYS A 39 1.72 -1.25 -6.66
N ALA A 40 1.86 -2.46 -6.15
CA ALA A 40 3.08 -2.98 -5.55
C ALA A 40 3.42 -4.30 -6.27
N PRO A 41 3.94 -4.27 -7.51
CA PRO A 41 4.33 -5.50 -8.21
C PRO A 41 5.13 -6.41 -7.27
N PRO A 42 4.87 -7.73 -7.28
CA PRO A 42 5.66 -8.65 -6.48
C PRO A 42 7.13 -8.44 -6.84
N SER A 43 7.98 -8.29 -5.83
CA SER A 43 9.43 -8.18 -6.02
C SER A 43 9.92 -9.48 -6.63
N GLU A 44 9.96 -9.58 -7.96
CA GLU A 44 10.63 -10.66 -8.66
C GLU A 44 12.12 -10.33 -8.62
N VAL A 45 12.75 -10.70 -7.51
CA VAL A 45 14.19 -10.62 -7.36
C VAL A 45 14.71 -12.04 -7.45
N GLU A 46 14.94 -12.51 -8.68
CA GLU A 46 16.04 -13.44 -8.92
C GLU A 46 17.34 -12.67 -8.62
N VAL A 47 17.90 -12.88 -7.43
CA VAL A 47 19.31 -12.58 -7.18
C VAL A 47 19.99 -13.90 -6.87
N SER A 48 20.92 -14.22 -7.76
CA SER A 48 21.69 -15.44 -7.87
C SER A 48 22.20 -15.97 -6.53
N GLN A 49 22.16 -17.30 -6.42
CA GLN A 49 22.88 -18.15 -5.47
C GLN A 49 23.83 -17.43 -4.51
N MET A 50 23.40 -17.24 -3.27
CA MET A 50 24.30 -16.87 -2.19
C MET A 50 24.92 -18.14 -1.60
N HIS A 51 26.20 -18.38 -1.92
CA HIS A 51 27.08 -19.25 -1.15
C HIS A 51 27.34 -18.61 0.23
N PHE A 52 27.34 -19.43 1.28
CA PHE A 52 27.65 -19.00 2.64
C PHE A 52 29.14 -18.65 2.77
N ASP A 53 29.46 -17.35 2.70
CA ASP A 53 30.74 -16.80 3.13
C ASP A 53 30.53 -16.05 4.47
N PRO A 54 31.42 -16.15 5.48
CA PRO A 54 31.21 -15.54 6.79
C PRO A 54 31.28 -13.99 6.79
N LYS A 55 31.45 -13.34 5.63
CA LYS A 55 31.28 -11.90 5.38
C LYS A 55 29.86 -11.58 4.87
N ARG A 56 28.82 -11.94 5.65
CA ARG A 56 27.41 -11.87 5.21
C ARG A 56 26.99 -10.46 4.77
N GLU A 57 26.59 -10.35 3.51
CA GLU A 57 25.85 -9.20 2.97
C GLU A 57 24.35 -9.37 3.25
N ILE A 58 23.73 -8.37 3.88
CA ILE A 58 22.30 -8.35 4.18
C ILE A 58 21.56 -8.04 2.89
N THR A 59 20.93 -9.04 2.25
CA THR A 59 20.07 -8.81 1.08
C THR A 59 18.76 -8.19 1.55
N VAL A 60 18.60 -6.88 1.35
CA VAL A 60 17.34 -6.19 1.63
C VAL A 60 16.41 -6.42 0.45
N GLN A 61 15.31 -7.14 0.68
CA GLN A 61 14.23 -7.26 -0.32
C GLN A 61 13.50 -5.92 -0.42
N GLU A 62 13.63 -5.23 -1.55
CA GLU A 62 12.91 -3.98 -1.82
C GLU A 62 11.69 -4.23 -2.71
N THR A 63 10.56 -3.62 -2.36
CA THR A 63 9.36 -3.58 -3.21
C THR A 63 9.20 -2.18 -3.79
N GLU A 64 9.05 -2.08 -5.11
CA GLU A 64 8.66 -0.82 -5.74
C GLU A 64 7.13 -0.68 -5.71
N ILE A 65 6.67 0.48 -5.24
CA ILE A 65 5.28 0.90 -5.38
C ILE A 65 5.17 1.96 -6.47
N VAL A 66 4.16 1.85 -7.32
CA VAL A 66 3.95 2.73 -8.47
C VAL A 66 2.51 3.23 -8.45
N CYS A 67 2.35 4.55 -8.42
CA CYS A 67 1.06 5.20 -8.60
C CYS A 67 0.94 5.72 -10.03
N SER A 68 -0.12 5.32 -10.73
CA SER A 68 -0.36 5.71 -12.12
C SER A 68 -1.79 6.19 -12.36
N LYS A 69 -1.97 7.04 -13.37
CA LYS A 69 -3.27 7.39 -13.94
C LYS A 69 -3.33 6.86 -15.37
N GLY A 70 -3.98 5.72 -15.56
CA GLY A 70 -3.91 4.99 -16.83
C GLY A 70 -2.46 4.58 -17.13
N PRO A 71 -1.91 4.92 -18.32
CA PRO A 71 -0.53 4.59 -18.69
C PRO A 71 0.52 5.54 -18.09
N GLN A 72 0.10 6.68 -17.53
CA GLN A 72 1.03 7.69 -17.00
C GLN A 72 1.39 7.37 -15.55
N THR A 73 2.68 7.13 -15.28
CA THR A 73 3.19 7.08 -13.90
C THR A 73 3.16 8.46 -13.28
N LEU A 74 2.48 8.60 -12.13
CA LEU A 74 2.43 9.83 -11.34
C LEU A 74 3.64 9.91 -10.41
N TRP A 75 3.95 8.80 -9.73
CA TRP A 75 5.11 8.67 -8.86
C TRP A 75 5.42 7.20 -8.59
N SER A 76 6.65 6.91 -8.16
CA SER A 76 7.04 5.62 -7.59
C SER A 76 7.89 5.81 -6.35
N ALA A 77 7.93 4.79 -5.50
CA ALA A 77 8.77 4.75 -4.31
C ALA A 77 9.26 3.32 -4.07
N ARG A 78 10.45 3.19 -3.49
CA ARG A 78 10.97 1.89 -3.02
C ARG A 78 10.81 1.78 -1.52
N ILE A 79 10.35 0.61 -1.09
CA ILE A 79 10.10 0.30 0.30
C ILE A 79 10.84 -0.97 0.65
N SER A 80 11.52 -0.97 1.81
CA SER A 80 12.11 -2.18 2.36
C SER A 80 11.02 -3.14 2.84
N GLY A 81 11.16 -4.41 2.48
CA GLY A 81 10.21 -5.45 2.82
C GLY A 81 9.12 -5.66 1.77
N LYS A 82 8.40 -6.76 1.93
CA LYS A 82 7.30 -7.16 1.05
C LYS A 82 6.02 -6.42 1.42
N VAL A 83 5.43 -5.71 0.46
CA VAL A 83 4.10 -5.09 0.62
C VAL A 83 3.04 -6.19 0.67
N THR A 84 2.23 -6.20 1.73
CA THR A 84 1.15 -7.17 1.93
C THR A 84 -0.22 -6.58 1.73
N ILE A 85 -0.37 -5.27 1.97
CA ILE A 85 -1.67 -4.61 1.86
C ILE A 85 -1.51 -3.17 1.42
N LEU A 86 -2.47 -2.72 0.61
CA LEU A 86 -2.60 -1.36 0.13
C LEU A 86 -4.01 -0.86 0.41
N ALA A 87 -4.11 0.42 0.78
CA ALA A 87 -5.36 1.17 0.79
C ALA A 87 -5.09 2.60 0.30
N GLY A 88 -6.13 3.28 -0.14
CA GLY A 88 -6.01 4.69 -0.49
C GLY A 88 -7.30 5.30 -0.96
N ASN A 89 -7.32 6.63 -0.96
CA ASN A 89 -8.43 7.47 -1.36
C ASN A 89 -7.93 8.70 -2.12
N GLY A 90 -8.77 9.71 -2.30
CA GLY A 90 -8.40 10.95 -3.00
C GLY A 90 -7.31 11.80 -2.30
N ASN A 91 -7.03 11.55 -1.02
CA ASN A 91 -6.13 12.34 -0.19
C ASN A 91 -4.77 11.66 -0.01
N PHE A 92 -4.77 10.37 0.33
CA PHE A 92 -3.56 9.64 0.70
C PHE A 92 -3.60 8.16 0.32
N TRP A 93 -2.45 7.52 0.47
CA TRP A 93 -2.22 6.09 0.28
C TRP A 93 -1.59 5.51 1.53
N ALA A 94 -2.06 4.33 1.94
CA ALA A 94 -1.51 3.54 3.03
C ALA A 94 -0.92 2.25 2.48
N VAL A 95 0.32 1.96 2.90
CA VAL A 95 1.09 0.81 2.45
C VAL A 95 1.56 0.02 3.67
N GLY A 96 1.03 -1.19 3.83
CA GLY A 96 1.40 -2.10 4.90
C GLY A 96 2.34 -3.20 4.39
N CYS A 97 3.38 -3.49 5.16
CA CYS A 97 4.39 -4.49 4.86
C CYS A 97 4.29 -5.70 5.79
N GLU A 98 4.87 -6.83 5.36
CA GLU A 98 4.87 -8.10 6.10
C GLU A 98 5.63 -8.01 7.44
N ASP A 99 6.61 -7.12 7.53
CA ASP A 99 7.40 -6.84 8.74
C ASP A 99 6.64 -6.01 9.79
N GLY A 100 5.40 -5.60 9.49
CA GLY A 100 4.59 -4.75 10.38
C GLY A 100 4.84 -3.25 10.22
N CYS A 101 5.60 -2.82 9.20
CA CYS A 101 5.67 -1.41 8.83
C CYS A 101 4.36 -0.94 8.20
N LEU A 102 3.96 0.29 8.54
CA LEU A 102 2.94 1.06 7.83
C LEU A 102 3.54 2.38 7.35
N GLN A 103 3.39 2.67 6.05
CA GLN A 103 3.84 3.91 5.44
C GLN A 103 2.68 4.65 4.78
N ILE A 104 2.60 5.96 5.04
CA ILE A 104 1.54 6.82 4.52
C ILE A 104 2.14 7.79 3.50
N TYR A 105 1.60 7.76 2.28
CA TYR A 105 1.99 8.62 1.19
C TYR A 105 0.87 9.59 0.84
N THR A 106 1.21 10.85 0.57
CA THR A 106 0.27 11.80 -0.02
C THR A 106 -0.04 11.40 -1.46
N LYS A 107 -1.09 12.00 -2.04
CA LYS A 107 -1.42 11.82 -3.47
C LYS A 107 -0.25 12.04 -4.43
N CYS A 108 0.71 12.90 -4.08
CA CYS A 108 1.90 13.23 -4.89
C CYS A 108 3.14 12.40 -4.54
N GLY A 109 3.00 11.34 -3.74
CA GLY A 109 4.09 10.40 -3.44
C GLY A 109 5.07 10.87 -2.36
N ARG A 110 4.75 11.92 -1.60
CA ARG A 110 5.56 12.32 -0.43
C ARG A 110 5.12 11.56 0.80
N ARG A 111 6.04 11.26 1.72
CA ARG A 111 5.69 10.67 3.02
C ARG A 111 4.89 11.69 3.84
N ALA A 112 3.68 11.32 4.23
CA ALA A 112 2.81 12.15 5.08
C ALA A 112 3.21 12.02 6.56
N MET A 113 3.76 10.86 6.94
CA MET A 113 4.20 10.54 8.30
C MET A 113 5.48 9.68 8.28
N PRO A 114 6.25 9.63 9.38
CA PRO A 114 7.27 8.62 9.58
C PRO A 114 6.69 7.21 9.44
N THR A 115 7.54 6.23 9.09
CA THR A 115 7.13 4.82 9.09
C THR A 115 6.69 4.43 10.48
N MET A 116 5.47 3.92 10.60
CA MET A 116 4.92 3.45 11.86
C MET A 116 5.11 1.94 11.99
N MET A 117 5.43 1.47 13.20
CA MET A 117 5.65 0.05 13.50
C MET A 117 4.46 -0.51 14.26
N MET A 118 3.70 -1.39 13.61
CA MET A 118 2.54 -2.05 14.22
C MET A 118 2.91 -3.33 14.99
N GLY A 119 4.17 -3.78 14.85
CA GLY A 119 4.72 -4.99 15.46
C GLY A 119 4.30 -6.31 14.80
N TYR A 120 3.21 -6.32 14.02
CA TYR A 120 2.73 -7.45 13.24
C TYR A 120 2.23 -6.97 11.87
N ALA A 121 2.30 -7.84 10.87
CA ALA A 121 1.77 -7.58 9.53
C ALA A 121 0.32 -7.09 9.58
N THR A 122 0.00 -6.07 8.78
CA THR A 122 -1.37 -5.57 8.63
C THR A 122 -2.15 -6.54 7.73
N THR A 123 -3.30 -7.02 8.21
CA THR A 123 -4.16 -7.97 7.50
C THR A 123 -5.39 -7.32 6.87
N PHE A 124 -5.81 -6.18 7.41
CA PHE A 124 -6.91 -5.38 6.88
C PHE A 124 -6.59 -3.90 7.11
N VAL A 125 -6.91 -3.06 6.12
CA VAL A 125 -6.80 -1.61 6.24
C VAL A 125 -7.92 -0.95 5.46
N ASP A 126 -8.51 0.09 6.04
CA ASP A 126 -9.54 0.89 5.42
C ASP A 126 -9.29 2.37 5.72
N CYS A 127 -9.74 3.25 4.83
CA CYS A 127 -9.52 4.69 5.00
C CYS A 127 -10.67 5.53 4.44
N ASP A 128 -10.87 6.70 5.04
CA ASP A 128 -11.89 7.65 4.61
C ASP A 128 -11.30 8.99 4.17
N GLU A 129 -12.17 9.85 3.64
CA GLU A 129 -11.78 11.17 3.16
C GLU A 129 -11.46 12.17 4.28
N CYS A 130 -11.79 11.85 5.54
CA CYS A 130 -11.47 12.68 6.71
C CYS A 130 -10.06 12.43 7.25
N TRP A 131 -9.20 11.77 6.48
CA TRP A 131 -7.86 11.33 6.90
C TRP A 131 -7.88 10.26 8.00
N THR A 132 -9.01 9.56 8.18
CA THR A 132 -9.10 8.44 9.10
C THR A 132 -8.53 7.20 8.43
N LEU A 133 -7.74 6.46 9.20
CA LEU A 133 -7.19 5.16 8.84
C LEU A 133 -7.57 4.17 9.92
N LEU A 134 -8.19 3.06 9.52
CA LEU A 134 -8.44 1.92 10.39
C LEU A 134 -7.59 0.76 9.89
N LEU A 135 -6.87 0.10 10.80
CA LEU A 135 -6.11 -1.09 10.43
C LEU A 135 -6.23 -2.19 11.48
N VAL A 136 -6.23 -3.44 10.99
CA VAL A 136 -6.21 -4.64 11.83
C VAL A 136 -4.95 -5.42 11.50
N THR A 137 -4.20 -5.75 12.55
CA THR A 137 -2.97 -6.55 12.46
C THR A 137 -3.27 -8.05 12.56
N ARG A 138 -2.30 -8.88 12.14
CA ARG A 138 -2.38 -10.34 12.24
C ARG A 138 -2.58 -10.86 13.68
N LYS A 139 -2.17 -10.09 14.68
CA LYS A 139 -2.39 -10.41 16.10
C LYS A 139 -3.82 -10.10 16.58
N GLY A 140 -4.62 -9.40 15.77
CA GLY A 140 -5.96 -8.94 16.14
C GLY A 140 -5.98 -7.57 16.84
N SER A 141 -4.84 -6.88 16.94
CA SER A 141 -4.83 -5.48 17.40
C SER A 141 -5.42 -4.56 16.32
N LEU A 142 -6.26 -3.63 16.77
CA LEU A 142 -6.90 -2.60 15.94
C LEU A 142 -6.32 -1.23 16.30
N TYR A 143 -6.00 -0.44 15.27
CA TYR A 143 -5.51 0.94 15.38
C TYR A 143 -6.34 1.85 14.49
#